data_AF-A0A812YDG6-F1
#
_entry.id   AF-A0A812YDG6-F1
#
_cell.length_a   1.000
_cell.length_b   1.000
_cell.length_c   1.000
_cell.angle_alpha   90.00
_cell.angle_beta   90.00
_cell.angle_gamma   90.00
#
_symmetry.space_group_name_H-M   'P 1'
#
loop_
_entity.id
_entity.type
_entity.pdbx_description
1 polymer ?
#
loop_
_entity_poly.entity_id
_entity_poly.type
_entity_poly.pdbx_seq_one_letter_code
_entity_poly.pdbx_strand_id
1 'polypeptide(L)'
;MDPSLDTARRLSSFAGGRIVDSAFTIAFNERYDPIVEASQAGTNTGVKEAGIDARFSDIGAAIQETIESYEIELNGKTWPIKPVRNLNGHSIGPYQIHGGKSVPITKNQESSIMEEGEFYAIETFASNGKAYVVEDLECSHYMKIFDAQHVPLRVKSSKALLHAIEQNFGTLAFCRRWLDDLGQTRHLMALKNLVDNDIVQPYPPLCDAKGSYVTQMEHTILLRPTCKEVISRGDDF
;
A
#
# COMPACT_ATOMS: atom_id res chain seq x y z
N MET A 1 1.59 -21.70 -6.76
CA MET A 1 0.37 -20.88 -6.87
C MET A 1 -0.25 -21.19 -8.22
N ASP A 2 -1.58 -21.15 -8.30
CA ASP A 2 -2.27 -21.11 -9.59
C ASP A 2 -1.90 -19.78 -10.27
N PRO A 3 -1.25 -19.78 -11.46
CA PRO A 3 -0.79 -18.55 -12.12
C PRO A 3 -1.96 -17.70 -12.68
N SER A 4 -3.21 -18.15 -12.54
CA SER A 4 -4.38 -17.45 -13.07
C SER A 4 -4.89 -16.30 -12.19
N LEU A 5 -4.29 -16.07 -11.01
CA LEU A 5 -4.42 -14.81 -10.27
C LEU A 5 -3.05 -14.14 -10.21
N ASP A 6 -2.91 -12.99 -10.88
CA ASP A 6 -1.74 -12.12 -10.75
C ASP A 6 -2.04 -11.12 -9.63
N THR A 7 -1.18 -11.11 -8.62
CA THR A 7 -1.36 -10.27 -7.44
C THR A 7 -1.37 -8.79 -7.81
N ALA A 8 -2.01 -7.99 -6.97
CA ALA A 8 -2.26 -6.56 -7.13
C ALA A 8 -1.16 -5.78 -7.89
N ARG A 9 -1.59 -4.98 -8.87
CA ARG A 9 -0.78 -3.99 -9.58
C ARG A 9 -0.95 -2.65 -8.89
N ARG A 10 0.05 -2.25 -8.10
CA ARG A 10 0.17 -0.89 -7.57
C ARG A 10 0.97 -0.01 -8.53
N LEU A 11 0.44 1.17 -8.82
CA LEU A 11 1.09 2.21 -9.61
C LEU A 11 1.00 3.53 -8.85
N SER A 12 2.15 4.14 -8.60
CA SER A 12 2.19 5.48 -8.03
C SER A 12 2.81 6.45 -9.03
N SER A 13 2.19 7.62 -9.18
CA SER A 13 2.73 8.74 -9.97
C SER A 13 2.82 9.99 -9.11
N PHE A 14 3.66 10.95 -9.48
CA PHE A 14 3.76 12.18 -8.71
C PHE A 14 4.10 13.40 -9.59
N ALA A 15 3.64 14.57 -9.16
CA ALA A 15 3.99 15.86 -9.76
C ALA A 15 4.18 16.91 -8.66
N GLY A 16 5.34 17.57 -8.61
CA GLY A 16 5.65 18.57 -7.58
C GLY A 16 5.50 18.05 -6.15
N GLY A 17 5.78 16.76 -5.92
CA GLY A 17 5.64 16.10 -4.62
C GLY A 17 4.24 15.64 -4.25
N ARG A 18 3.22 15.92 -5.08
CA ARG A 18 1.87 15.36 -4.91
C ARG A 18 1.83 13.97 -5.51
N ILE A 19 1.55 12.97 -4.69
CA ILE A 19 1.55 11.56 -5.08
C ILE A 19 0.11 11.10 -5.31
N VAL A 20 -0.10 10.35 -6.38
CA VAL A 20 -1.29 9.53 -6.60
C VAL A 20 -0.86 8.09 -6.40
N ASP A 21 -1.45 7.43 -5.41
CA ASP A 21 -1.34 5.98 -5.20
C ASP A 21 -2.65 5.29 -5.58
N SER A 22 -2.55 4.27 -6.41
CA SER A 22 -3.70 3.51 -6.90
C SER A 22 -3.27 2.09 -7.26
N ALA A 23 -4.18 1.15 -7.08
CA ALA A 23 -3.93 -0.25 -7.34
C ALA A 23 -5.21 -0.97 -7.74
N PHE A 24 -5.05 -2.02 -8.53
CA PHE A 24 -6.11 -2.93 -8.92
C PHE A 24 -5.56 -4.36 -9.00
N THR A 25 -6.45 -5.35 -9.04
CA THR A 25 -6.06 -6.76 -9.17
C THR A 25 -6.33 -7.30 -10.56
N ILE A 26 -5.44 -8.16 -11.07
CA ILE A 26 -5.63 -8.84 -12.35
C ILE A 26 -5.91 -10.32 -12.08
N ALA A 27 -7.10 -10.77 -12.45
CA ALA A 27 -7.45 -12.19 -12.48
C ALA A 27 -7.68 -12.62 -13.94
N PHE A 28 -7.09 -13.75 -14.33
CA PHE A 28 -7.28 -14.35 -15.66
C PHE A 28 -8.31 -15.49 -15.64
N ASN A 29 -8.89 -15.78 -14.48
CA ASN A 29 -9.90 -16.81 -14.30
C ASN A 29 -11.04 -16.25 -13.45
N GLU A 30 -12.25 -16.28 -14.00
CA GLU A 30 -13.50 -15.75 -13.42
C GLU A 30 -13.84 -16.38 -12.06
N ARG A 31 -13.26 -17.55 -11.73
CA ARG A 31 -13.41 -18.15 -10.39
C ARG A 31 -12.94 -17.22 -9.26
N TYR A 32 -12.12 -16.22 -9.55
CA TYR A 32 -11.62 -15.25 -8.59
C TYR A 32 -12.41 -13.95 -8.55
N ASP A 33 -13.42 -13.76 -9.41
CA ASP A 33 -14.22 -12.55 -9.46
C ASP A 33 -14.84 -12.21 -8.09
N PRO A 34 -15.38 -13.16 -7.29
CA PRO A 34 -15.96 -12.82 -5.99
C PRO A 34 -14.97 -12.17 -5.01
N ILE A 35 -13.69 -12.58 -5.01
CA ILE A 35 -12.68 -11.99 -4.12
C ILE A 35 -12.15 -10.66 -4.69
N VAL A 36 -12.12 -10.49 -6.01
CA VAL A 36 -11.79 -9.20 -6.65
C VAL A 36 -12.90 -8.18 -6.34
N GLU A 37 -14.16 -8.55 -6.56
CA GLU A 37 -15.34 -7.76 -6.23
C GLU A 37 -15.38 -7.36 -4.75
N ALA A 38 -15.03 -8.27 -3.83
CA ALA A 38 -14.96 -7.96 -2.41
C ALA A 38 -13.98 -6.81 -2.10
N SER A 39 -12.78 -6.83 -2.68
CA SER A 39 -11.80 -5.72 -2.51
C SER A 39 -12.26 -4.42 -3.17
N GLN A 40 -12.93 -4.50 -4.33
CA GLN A 40 -13.46 -3.32 -5.01
C GLN A 40 -14.62 -2.69 -4.22
N ALA A 41 -15.56 -3.51 -3.75
CA ALA A 41 -16.68 -3.09 -2.91
C ALA A 41 -16.18 -2.50 -1.59
N GLY A 42 -15.26 -3.18 -0.91
CA GLY A 42 -14.63 -2.68 0.32
C GLY A 42 -13.97 -1.31 0.12
N THR A 43 -13.19 -1.15 -0.95
CA THR A 43 -12.54 0.13 -1.26
C THR A 43 -13.54 1.23 -1.60
N ASN A 44 -14.57 0.94 -2.38
CA ASN A 44 -15.61 1.91 -2.71
C ASN A 44 -16.45 2.29 -1.48
N THR A 45 -16.72 1.37 -0.56
CA THR A 45 -17.30 1.69 0.75
C THR A 45 -16.37 2.61 1.53
N GLY A 46 -15.08 2.29 1.64
CA GLY A 46 -14.10 3.17 2.30
C GLY A 46 -14.06 4.58 1.71
N VAL A 47 -14.06 4.69 0.37
CA VAL A 47 -14.13 5.97 -0.34
C VAL A 47 -15.42 6.69 -0.04
N LYS A 48 -16.57 6.00 0.00
CA LYS A 48 -17.88 6.58 0.31
C LYS A 48 -17.93 7.14 1.74
N GLU A 49 -17.45 6.38 2.71
CA GLU A 49 -17.45 6.74 4.14
C GLU A 49 -16.39 7.79 4.50
N ALA A 50 -15.35 7.94 3.68
CA ALA A 50 -14.33 8.98 3.87
C ALA A 50 -14.93 10.40 3.75
N GLY A 51 -14.43 11.34 4.54
CA GLY A 51 -14.89 12.72 4.52
C GLY A 51 -14.32 13.53 5.68
N ILE A 52 -14.39 14.85 5.61
CA ILE A 52 -13.97 15.71 6.73
C ILE A 52 -14.77 15.30 7.98
N ASP A 53 -14.07 15.19 9.11
CA ASP A 53 -14.57 14.71 10.41
C ASP A 53 -14.98 13.23 10.48
N ALA A 54 -14.80 12.46 9.40
CA ALA A 54 -15.06 11.02 9.41
C ALA A 54 -14.07 10.29 10.32
N ARG A 55 -14.59 9.41 11.17
CA ARG A 55 -13.79 8.62 12.12
C ARG A 55 -13.22 7.40 11.44
N PHE A 56 -11.94 7.14 11.70
CA PHE A 56 -11.24 5.99 11.14
C PHE A 56 -11.86 4.66 11.58
N SER A 57 -12.31 4.56 12.84
CA SER A 57 -13.03 3.39 13.35
C SER A 57 -14.27 3.03 12.54
N ASP A 58 -15.00 4.04 12.08
CA ASP A 58 -16.29 3.89 11.41
C ASP A 58 -16.06 3.47 9.95
N ILE A 59 -15.07 4.09 9.30
CA ILE A 59 -14.59 3.70 7.96
C ILE A 59 -14.13 2.23 7.99
N GLY A 60 -13.28 1.85 8.95
CA GLY A 60 -12.78 0.47 9.07
C GLY A 60 -13.88 -0.54 9.36
N ALA A 61 -14.89 -0.18 10.16
CA ALA A 61 -16.04 -1.05 10.43
C ALA A 61 -16.90 -1.26 9.17
N ALA A 62 -17.18 -0.20 8.41
CA ALA A 62 -17.98 -0.28 7.18
C ALA A 62 -17.25 -1.07 6.07
N ILE A 63 -15.94 -0.89 5.94
CA ILE A 63 -15.10 -1.69 5.04
C ILE A 63 -15.16 -3.16 5.41
N GLN A 64 -14.98 -3.49 6.71
CA GLN A 64 -15.03 -4.87 7.17
C GLN A 64 -16.39 -5.51 6.92
N GLU A 65 -17.48 -4.84 7.26
CA GLU A 65 -18.85 -5.32 7.01
C GLU A 65 -19.05 -5.62 5.52
N THR A 66 -18.56 -4.74 4.64
CA THR A 66 -18.66 -4.92 3.19
C THR A 66 -17.83 -6.12 2.71
N ILE A 67 -16.58 -6.28 3.16
CA ILE A 67 -15.72 -7.37 2.69
C ILE A 67 -16.21 -8.72 3.24
N GLU A 68 -16.63 -8.77 4.51
CA GLU A 68 -17.11 -10.00 5.17
C GLU A 68 -18.50 -10.45 4.70
N SER A 69 -19.20 -9.65 3.86
CA SER A 69 -20.44 -10.09 3.20
C SER A 69 -20.20 -10.96 1.96
N TYR A 70 -18.94 -11.17 1.57
CA TYR A 70 -18.57 -11.99 0.41
C TYR A 70 -17.99 -13.35 0.81
N GLU A 71 -18.16 -14.32 -0.07
CA GLU A 71 -17.52 -15.63 -0.01
C GLU A 71 -17.08 -16.09 -1.40
N ILE A 72 -16.19 -17.07 -1.46
CA ILE A 72 -15.66 -17.62 -2.72
C ILE A 72 -15.61 -19.15 -2.67
N GLU A 73 -16.07 -19.81 -3.73
CA GLU A 73 -15.93 -21.26 -3.89
C GLU A 73 -14.64 -21.59 -4.64
N LEU A 74 -13.74 -22.32 -3.98
CA LEU A 74 -12.49 -22.79 -4.57
C LEU A 74 -12.33 -24.29 -4.32
N ASN A 75 -12.19 -25.06 -5.40
CA ASN A 75 -11.96 -26.51 -5.35
C ASN A 75 -13.06 -27.26 -4.56
N GLY A 76 -14.33 -26.90 -4.75
CA GLY A 76 -15.47 -27.53 -4.08
C GLY A 76 -15.60 -27.18 -2.60
N LYS A 77 -14.94 -26.12 -2.15
CA LYS A 77 -15.06 -25.58 -0.79
C LYS A 77 -15.32 -24.09 -0.82
N THR A 78 -16.33 -23.65 -0.08
CA THR A 78 -16.61 -22.23 0.18
C THR A 78 -15.70 -21.68 1.26
N TRP A 79 -15.16 -20.48 1.01
CA TRP A 79 -14.31 -19.74 1.95
C TRP A 79 -14.91 -18.36 2.19
N PRO A 80 -15.08 -17.94 3.45
CA PRO A 80 -15.43 -16.55 3.74
C PRO A 80 -14.26 -15.65 3.36
N ILE A 81 -14.57 -14.48 2.80
CA ILE A 81 -13.58 -13.46 2.50
C ILE A 81 -13.44 -12.52 3.69
N LYS A 82 -12.21 -12.10 3.99
CA LYS A 82 -11.89 -11.28 5.15
C LYS A 82 -10.92 -10.16 4.79
N PRO A 83 -11.07 -8.98 5.40
CA PRO A 83 -10.08 -7.91 5.27
C PRO A 83 -8.74 -8.31 5.92
N VAL A 84 -7.62 -8.03 5.27
CA VAL A 84 -6.28 -8.28 5.83
C VAL A 84 -6.01 -7.28 6.97
N ARG A 85 -6.23 -7.71 8.21
CA ARG A 85 -6.40 -6.82 9.37
C ARG A 85 -5.17 -6.00 9.79
N ASN A 86 -3.99 -6.33 9.30
CA ASN A 86 -2.74 -5.59 9.57
C ASN A 86 -2.20 -4.85 8.34
N LEU A 87 -3.05 -4.61 7.35
CA LEU A 87 -2.86 -3.64 6.29
C LEU A 87 -3.87 -2.52 6.42
N ASN A 88 -3.53 -1.35 5.90
CA ASN A 88 -4.25 -0.11 6.13
C ASN A 88 -4.09 0.78 4.89
N GLY A 89 -5.09 1.63 4.64
CA GLY A 89 -4.84 2.84 3.87
C GLY A 89 -4.07 3.87 4.69
N HIS A 90 -3.75 5.01 4.10
CA HIS A 90 -2.90 5.99 4.75
C HIS A 90 -3.10 7.41 4.21
N SER A 91 -2.83 8.40 5.05
CA SER A 91 -2.65 9.78 4.59
C SER A 91 -1.43 9.88 3.67
N ILE A 92 -1.43 10.82 2.74
CA ILE A 92 -0.31 11.11 1.83
C ILE A 92 0.15 12.56 2.05
N GLY A 93 1.46 12.73 2.26
CA GLY A 93 2.11 14.03 2.38
C GLY A 93 2.95 14.38 1.14
N PRO A 94 3.42 15.63 1.01
CA PRO A 94 4.35 16.01 -0.06
C PRO A 94 5.64 15.18 -0.01
N TYR A 95 5.92 14.43 -1.08
CA TYR A 95 7.05 13.47 -1.15
C TYR A 95 7.06 12.39 -0.05
N GLN A 96 5.92 12.16 0.61
CA GLN A 96 5.80 11.25 1.74
C GLN A 96 4.59 10.35 1.52
N ILE A 97 4.82 9.14 1.01
CA ILE A 97 3.73 8.21 0.69
C ILE A 97 2.90 7.89 1.94
N HIS A 98 3.55 7.67 3.08
CA HIS A 98 2.89 7.47 4.39
C HIS A 98 2.98 8.74 5.24
N GLY A 99 1.94 9.59 5.19
CA GLY A 99 1.82 10.88 5.88
C GLY A 99 1.56 10.82 7.40
N GLY A 100 1.52 9.62 7.99
CA GLY A 100 1.46 9.44 9.45
C GLY A 100 0.10 9.02 10.02
N LYS A 101 -1.00 9.14 9.28
CA LYS A 101 -2.31 8.58 9.66
C LYS A 101 -2.59 7.28 8.91
N SER A 102 -3.05 6.25 9.61
CA SER A 102 -3.37 4.92 9.04
C SER A 102 -4.87 4.67 9.03
N VAL A 103 -5.49 4.57 7.86
CA VAL A 103 -6.92 4.30 7.69
C VAL A 103 -7.17 2.79 7.82
N PRO A 104 -7.88 2.32 8.86
CA PRO A 104 -8.11 0.90 9.05
C PRO A 104 -9.12 0.33 8.06
N ILE A 105 -8.97 -0.96 7.77
CA ILE A 105 -9.93 -1.75 6.97
C ILE A 105 -10.69 -2.77 7.84
N THR A 106 -10.53 -2.66 9.17
CA THR A 106 -11.26 -3.45 10.16
C THR A 106 -11.78 -2.56 11.27
N LYS A 107 -12.87 -2.99 11.91
CA LYS A 107 -13.37 -2.37 13.13
C LYS A 107 -12.29 -2.39 14.20
N ASN A 108 -11.92 -1.22 14.69
CA ASN A 108 -10.94 -1.05 15.76
C ASN A 108 -11.32 0.13 16.67
N GLN A 109 -10.40 0.52 17.56
CA GLN A 109 -10.58 1.66 18.46
C GLN A 109 -9.73 2.87 18.03
N GLU A 110 -9.37 2.95 16.73
CA GLU A 110 -8.63 4.10 16.20
C GLU A 110 -9.48 5.35 16.29
N SER A 111 -8.96 6.37 16.97
CA SER A 111 -9.71 7.59 17.30
C SER A 111 -9.44 8.77 16.35
N SER A 112 -8.49 8.60 15.44
CA SER A 112 -8.17 9.59 14.41
C SER A 112 -9.37 9.90 13.52
N ILE A 113 -9.38 11.13 13.01
CA ILE A 113 -10.34 11.63 12.05
C ILE A 113 -9.64 12.12 10.80
N MET A 114 -10.40 12.20 9.72
CA MET A 114 -9.98 12.84 8.47
C MET A 114 -10.18 14.36 8.55
N GLU A 115 -9.20 15.12 8.10
CA GLU A 115 -9.21 16.59 8.14
C GLU A 115 -9.28 17.21 6.74
N GLU A 116 -9.78 18.45 6.67
CA GLU A 116 -9.80 19.22 5.43
C GLU A 116 -8.39 19.41 4.85
N GLY A 117 -8.24 19.23 3.54
CA GLY A 117 -6.99 19.41 2.80
C GLY A 117 -6.09 18.18 2.77
N GLU A 118 -6.41 17.13 3.51
CA GLU A 118 -5.61 15.90 3.52
C GLU A 118 -5.85 15.05 2.25
N PHE A 119 -4.78 14.37 1.83
CA PHE A 119 -4.82 13.32 0.82
C PHE A 119 -4.82 11.96 1.51
N TYR A 120 -5.56 11.01 0.97
CA TYR A 120 -5.59 9.64 1.47
C TYR A 120 -5.51 8.63 0.34
N ALA A 121 -4.66 7.63 0.50
CA ALA A 121 -4.81 6.33 -0.15
C ALA A 121 -5.88 5.54 0.62
N ILE A 122 -7.02 5.33 -0.02
CA ILE A 122 -8.04 4.40 0.46
C ILE A 122 -7.82 3.09 -0.28
N GLU A 123 -7.28 2.11 0.44
CA GLU A 123 -6.97 0.79 -0.07
C GLU A 123 -7.56 -0.28 0.83
N THR A 124 -7.97 -1.38 0.23
CA THR A 124 -8.43 -2.55 0.98
C THR A 124 -7.86 -3.82 0.38
N PHE A 125 -7.74 -4.83 1.24
CA PHE A 125 -7.16 -6.12 0.90
C PHE A 125 -8.11 -7.21 1.34
N ALA A 126 -8.61 -8.00 0.40
CA ALA A 126 -9.54 -9.08 0.67
C ALA A 126 -8.81 -10.43 0.54
N SER A 127 -8.97 -11.31 1.53
CA SER A 127 -8.26 -12.59 1.62
C SER A 127 -9.21 -13.73 1.96
N ASN A 128 -8.99 -14.90 1.35
CA ASN A 128 -9.62 -16.15 1.78
C ASN A 128 -8.74 -16.95 2.78
N GLY A 129 -7.62 -16.37 3.22
CA GLY A 129 -6.61 -16.97 4.08
C GLY A 129 -6.79 -16.68 5.57
N LYS A 130 -5.67 -16.40 6.25
CA LYS A 130 -5.68 -15.95 7.66
C LYS A 130 -6.05 -14.48 7.79
N ALA A 131 -6.04 -13.74 6.67
CA ALA A 131 -6.28 -12.31 6.62
C ALA A 131 -5.33 -11.54 7.54
N TYR A 132 -4.06 -11.96 7.53
CA TYR A 132 -2.97 -11.36 8.27
C TYR A 132 -1.68 -11.64 7.52
N VAL A 133 -0.98 -10.59 7.12
CA VAL A 133 0.26 -10.71 6.35
C VAL A 133 1.49 -10.69 7.25
N VAL A 134 2.51 -11.41 6.83
CA VAL A 134 3.86 -11.39 7.42
C VAL A 134 4.88 -11.11 6.33
N GLU A 135 6.05 -10.60 6.71
CA GLU A 135 7.16 -10.46 5.79
C GLU A 135 7.61 -11.83 5.29
N ASP A 136 7.71 -11.99 3.97
CA ASP A 136 8.23 -13.19 3.32
C ASP A 136 8.95 -12.79 2.02
N LEU A 137 9.72 -13.72 1.44
CA LEU A 137 10.44 -13.55 0.17
C LEU A 137 11.55 -12.47 0.21
N GLU A 138 12.16 -12.21 -0.94
CA GLU A 138 13.27 -11.27 -1.06
C GLU A 138 12.79 -9.81 -1.12
N CYS A 139 13.30 -8.98 -0.21
CA CYS A 139 12.99 -7.55 -0.17
C CYS A 139 13.44 -6.82 -1.45
N SER A 140 12.51 -6.12 -2.10
CA SER A 140 12.79 -5.37 -3.32
C SER A 140 12.56 -3.86 -3.18
N HIS A 141 11.69 -3.44 -2.25
CA HIS A 141 11.29 -2.06 -2.04
C HIS A 141 12.03 -1.44 -0.85
N TYR A 142 12.41 -0.18 -1.00
CA TYR A 142 13.14 0.60 -0.03
C TYR A 142 12.68 2.05 -0.08
N MET A 143 12.78 2.77 1.03
CA MET A 143 12.49 4.20 1.07
C MET A 143 13.44 4.88 2.04
N LYS A 144 13.92 6.08 1.71
CA LYS A 144 14.65 6.89 2.70
C LYS A 144 13.67 7.24 3.83
N ILE A 145 14.09 7.07 5.08
CA ILE A 145 13.29 7.49 6.23
C ILE A 145 13.13 9.01 6.15
N PHE A 146 11.88 9.49 6.15
CA PHE A 146 11.55 10.90 5.86
C PHE A 146 12.30 11.86 6.78
N ASP A 147 12.29 11.59 8.08
CA ASP A 147 12.95 12.37 9.12
C ASP A 147 14.30 11.77 9.57
N ALA A 148 14.98 11.02 8.69
CA ALA A 148 16.27 10.42 9.01
C ALA A 148 17.28 11.47 9.51
N GLN A 149 17.84 11.26 10.69
CA GLN A 149 18.91 12.11 11.19
C GLN A 149 20.16 11.95 10.32
N HIS A 150 20.98 13.01 10.24
CA HIS A 150 22.25 12.91 9.53
C HIS A 150 23.19 11.94 10.26
N VAL A 151 23.52 10.82 9.61
CA VAL A 151 24.49 9.84 10.09
C VAL A 151 25.77 9.92 9.26
N PRO A 152 26.94 10.20 9.86
CA PRO A 152 28.20 10.28 9.13
C PRO A 152 28.68 8.88 8.71
N LEU A 153 28.33 8.50 7.48
CA LEU A 153 28.78 7.25 6.88
C LEU A 153 30.32 7.24 6.73
N ARG A 154 30.96 6.09 6.92
CA ARG A 154 32.41 5.92 6.67
C ARG A 154 32.70 5.22 5.34
N VAL A 155 31.79 4.34 4.93
CA VAL A 155 31.93 3.52 3.72
C VAL A 155 31.66 4.37 2.48
N LYS A 156 32.65 4.46 1.57
CA LYS A 156 32.55 5.30 0.35
C LYS A 156 31.40 4.88 -0.57
N SER A 157 31.18 3.57 -0.74
CA SER A 157 30.07 3.06 -1.57
C SER A 157 28.70 3.40 -0.98
N SER A 158 28.53 3.35 0.35
CA SER A 158 27.27 3.76 1.00
C SER A 158 27.00 5.25 0.82
N LYS A 159 28.03 6.11 0.91
CA LYS A 159 27.87 7.55 0.61
C LYS A 159 27.44 7.80 -0.82
N ALA A 160 28.10 7.14 -1.78
CA ALA A 160 27.79 7.29 -3.19
C ALA A 160 26.36 6.82 -3.48
N LEU A 161 25.94 5.69 -2.89
CA LEU A 161 24.59 5.17 -3.05
C LEU A 161 23.54 6.09 -2.41
N LEU A 162 23.78 6.59 -1.19
CA LEU A 162 22.88 7.54 -0.55
C LEU A 162 22.72 8.81 -1.39
N HIS A 163 23.81 9.34 -1.92
CA HIS A 163 23.75 10.49 -2.82
C HIS A 163 22.92 10.19 -4.06
N ALA A 164 23.10 9.03 -4.70
CA ALA A 164 22.27 8.62 -5.83
C ALA A 164 20.78 8.51 -5.45
N ILE A 165 20.46 7.95 -4.28
CA ILE A 165 19.08 7.88 -3.78
C ILE A 165 18.49 9.27 -3.58
N GLU A 166 19.23 10.18 -2.95
CA GLU A 166 18.77 11.54 -2.67
C GLU A 166 18.55 12.36 -3.94
N GLN A 167 19.42 12.22 -4.94
CA GLN A 167 19.30 12.93 -6.21
C GLN A 167 18.13 12.43 -7.08
N ASN A 168 17.82 11.13 -7.02
CA ASN A 168 16.84 10.52 -7.94
C ASN A 168 15.48 10.27 -7.31
N PHE A 169 15.43 9.98 -6.01
CA PHE A 169 14.19 9.57 -5.31
C PHE A 169 13.86 10.49 -4.14
N GLY A 170 14.85 11.10 -3.50
CA GLY A 170 14.65 11.88 -2.28
C GLY A 170 14.09 10.99 -1.17
N THR A 171 12.84 11.23 -0.78
CA THR A 171 12.08 10.42 0.20
C THR A 171 11.03 9.50 -0.45
N LEU A 172 10.93 9.49 -1.77
CA LEU A 172 10.06 8.54 -2.47
C LEU A 172 10.63 7.12 -2.38
N ALA A 173 9.74 6.13 -2.40
CA ALA A 173 10.14 4.74 -2.46
C ALA A 173 10.87 4.43 -3.79
N PHE A 174 11.78 3.46 -3.73
CA PHE A 174 12.53 2.96 -4.87
C PHE A 174 12.69 1.44 -4.77
N CYS A 175 13.13 0.82 -5.86
CA CYS A 175 13.44 -0.61 -5.88
C CYS A 175 14.86 -0.88 -6.41
N ARG A 176 15.37 -2.09 -6.15
CA ARG A 176 16.72 -2.50 -6.60
C ARG A 176 16.93 -2.35 -8.11
N ARG A 177 15.91 -2.65 -8.92
CA ARG A 177 15.98 -2.51 -10.38
C ARG A 177 16.25 -1.07 -10.82
N TRP A 178 15.62 -0.09 -10.16
CA TRP A 178 15.88 1.32 -10.48
C TRP A 178 17.30 1.76 -10.12
N LEU A 179 17.90 1.16 -9.07
CA LEU A 179 19.31 1.38 -8.78
C LEU A 179 20.20 0.79 -9.88
N ASP A 180 19.87 -0.40 -10.39
CA ASP A 180 20.58 -1.00 -11.51
C ASP A 180 20.48 -0.16 -12.79
N ASP A 181 19.30 0.38 -13.10
CA ASP A 181 19.06 1.28 -14.24
C ASP A 181 19.89 2.59 -14.13
N LEU A 182 20.13 3.07 -12.91
CA LEU A 182 21.05 4.19 -12.61
C LEU A 182 22.53 3.80 -12.61
N GLY A 183 22.86 2.55 -12.97
CA GLY A 183 24.22 2.02 -13.02
C GLY A 183 24.81 1.59 -11.67
N GLN A 184 24.01 1.53 -10.61
CA GLN A 184 24.45 1.13 -9.25
C GLN A 184 24.50 -0.41 -9.08
N THR A 185 25.17 -1.13 -9.97
CA THR A 185 25.08 -2.60 -10.14
C THR A 185 25.63 -3.49 -9.01
N ARG A 186 26.18 -2.92 -7.92
CA ARG A 186 26.70 -3.64 -6.73
C ARG A 186 26.22 -3.03 -5.42
N HIS A 187 24.97 -2.58 -5.40
CA HIS A 187 24.42 -1.77 -4.32
C HIS A 187 24.07 -2.54 -3.03
N LEU A 188 23.95 -3.88 -3.05
CA LEU A 188 23.36 -4.64 -1.92
C LEU A 188 24.04 -4.40 -0.56
N MET A 189 25.38 -4.42 -0.48
CA MET A 189 26.08 -4.19 0.79
C MET A 189 26.00 -2.73 1.24
N ALA A 190 26.04 -1.79 0.31
CA ALA A 190 25.84 -0.38 0.60
C ALA A 190 24.41 -0.12 1.10
N LEU A 191 23.41 -0.73 0.46
CA LEU A 191 22.00 -0.63 0.85
C LEU A 191 21.76 -1.23 2.22
N LYS A 192 22.31 -2.42 2.52
CA LYS A 192 22.28 -2.99 3.87
C LYS A 192 22.89 -2.04 4.89
N ASN A 193 24.02 -1.42 4.58
CA ASN A 193 24.64 -0.46 5.48
C ASN A 193 23.76 0.79 5.72
N LEU A 194 23.03 1.28 4.72
CA LEU A 194 22.06 2.37 4.91
C LEU A 194 20.87 1.95 5.78
N VAL A 195 20.41 0.71 5.64
CA VAL A 195 19.36 0.13 6.49
C VAL A 195 19.83 -0.04 7.92
N ASP A 196 21.01 -0.62 8.15
CA ASP A 196 21.60 -0.83 9.48
C ASP A 196 21.90 0.50 10.22
N ASN A 197 21.87 1.64 9.52
CA ASN A 197 22.10 2.99 10.08
C ASN A 197 20.82 3.83 10.13
N ASP A 198 19.62 3.23 9.98
CA ASP A 198 18.33 3.92 10.05
C ASP A 198 18.20 5.12 9.09
N ILE A 199 18.84 5.03 7.91
CA ILE A 199 18.73 6.03 6.84
C ILE A 199 17.68 5.60 5.81
N VAL A 200 17.63 4.29 5.53
CA VAL A 200 16.72 3.68 4.56
C VAL A 200 15.95 2.57 5.26
N GLN A 201 14.65 2.51 5.02
CA GLN A 201 13.79 1.45 5.51
C GLN A 201 13.53 0.42 4.40
N PRO A 202 13.70 -0.90 4.66
CA PRO A 202 13.27 -1.95 3.76
C PRO A 202 11.76 -2.19 3.88
N TYR A 203 11.11 -2.51 2.76
CA TYR A 203 9.70 -2.91 2.69
C TYR A 203 9.63 -4.28 1.97
N PRO A 204 9.83 -5.39 2.69
CA PRO A 204 9.75 -6.72 2.10
C PRO A 204 8.32 -7.06 1.67
N PRO A 205 8.13 -8.03 0.76
CA PRO A 205 6.80 -8.52 0.41
C PRO A 205 6.01 -8.98 1.65
N LEU A 206 4.73 -8.62 1.67
CA LEU A 206 3.80 -8.96 2.75
C LEU A 206 2.87 -10.06 2.23
N CYS A 207 2.92 -11.23 2.85
CA CYS A 207 2.22 -12.43 2.38
C CYS A 207 1.29 -13.02 3.45
N ASP A 208 0.08 -13.41 3.04
CA ASP A 208 -0.82 -14.24 3.85
C ASP A 208 -0.38 -15.72 3.75
N ALA A 209 -1.11 -16.62 4.40
CA ALA A 209 -0.86 -18.05 4.45
C ALA A 209 -0.70 -18.65 3.04
N LYS A 210 0.34 -19.48 2.89
CA LYS A 210 0.62 -20.20 1.64
C LYS A 210 -0.62 -20.91 1.11
N GLY A 211 -0.96 -20.64 -0.15
CA GLY A 211 -2.13 -21.20 -0.84
C GLY A 211 -3.42 -20.40 -0.68
N SER A 212 -3.42 -19.33 0.10
CA SER A 212 -4.46 -18.30 0.05
C SER A 212 -4.27 -17.35 -1.13
N TYR A 213 -5.31 -16.58 -1.41
CA TYR A 213 -5.38 -15.55 -2.42
C TYR A 213 -5.73 -14.23 -1.75
N VAL A 214 -5.06 -13.17 -2.17
CA VAL A 214 -5.30 -11.80 -1.70
C VAL A 214 -5.52 -10.91 -2.91
N THR A 215 -6.57 -10.12 -2.88
CA THR A 215 -6.88 -9.07 -3.86
C THR A 215 -6.79 -7.70 -3.21
N GLN A 216 -6.55 -6.69 -4.02
CA GLN A 216 -6.46 -5.30 -3.62
C GLN A 216 -7.18 -4.40 -4.62
N MET A 217 -7.78 -3.34 -4.08
CA MET A 217 -8.20 -2.15 -4.83
C MET A 217 -7.78 -0.91 -4.03
N GLU A 218 -7.46 0.18 -4.74
CA GLU A 218 -6.99 1.42 -4.11
C GLU A 218 -7.28 2.66 -4.96
N HIS A 219 -7.74 3.72 -4.30
CA HIS A 219 -7.80 5.06 -4.87
C HIS A 219 -7.17 6.12 -3.97
N THR A 220 -6.60 7.14 -4.60
CA THR A 220 -6.25 8.39 -3.92
C THR A 220 -7.44 9.33 -3.92
N ILE A 221 -7.78 9.87 -2.75
CA ILE A 221 -8.79 10.92 -2.57
C ILE A 221 -8.14 12.20 -2.01
N LEU A 222 -8.77 13.34 -2.32
CA LEU A 222 -8.49 14.63 -1.71
C LEU A 222 -9.75 15.19 -1.07
N LEU A 223 -9.64 15.55 0.21
CA LEU A 223 -10.71 16.18 0.97
C LEU A 223 -10.62 17.70 0.80
N ARG A 224 -11.19 18.23 -0.29
CA ARG A 224 -11.20 19.67 -0.57
C ARG A 224 -12.22 20.36 0.35
N PRO A 225 -12.08 21.68 0.59
CA PRO A 225 -13.07 22.45 1.35
C PRO A 225 -14.49 22.37 0.79
N THR A 226 -14.63 22.10 -0.52
CA THR A 226 -15.91 22.11 -1.24
C THR A 226 -16.44 20.73 -1.58
N CYS A 227 -15.60 19.69 -1.58
CA CYS A 227 -15.96 18.34 -1.99
C CYS A 227 -14.88 17.32 -1.64
N LYS A 228 -15.26 16.04 -1.64
CA LYS A 228 -14.31 14.93 -1.76
C LYS A 228 -14.09 14.64 -3.24
N GLU A 229 -12.84 14.65 -3.67
CA GLU A 229 -12.45 14.32 -5.04
C GLU A 229 -11.69 13.00 -5.06
N VAL A 230 -12.14 12.04 -5.88
CA VAL A 230 -11.43 10.76 -6.09
C VAL A 230 -10.48 10.95 -7.27
N ILE A 231 -9.24 11.35 -6.98
CA ILE A 231 -8.26 11.83 -7.97
C ILE A 231 -7.90 10.73 -8.97
N SER A 232 -7.83 9.48 -8.52
CA SER A 232 -7.43 8.35 -9.38
C SER A 232 -8.61 7.56 -9.96
N ARG A 233 -9.84 8.08 -9.92
CA ARG A 233 -10.99 7.39 -10.53
C ARG A 233 -10.85 7.37 -12.05
N GLY A 234 -11.01 6.20 -12.67
CA GLY A 234 -11.09 6.04 -14.11
C GLY A 234 -12.42 5.44 -14.56
N ASP A 235 -12.56 5.20 -15.87
CA ASP A 235 -13.68 4.44 -16.45
C ASP A 235 -13.54 2.93 -16.19
N ASP A 236 -12.36 2.49 -15.76
CA ASP A 236 -11.96 1.11 -15.52
C ASP A 236 -12.28 0.64 -14.09
N PHE A 237 -11.91 1.42 -13.06
CA PHE A 237 -12.22 1.09 -11.69
C PHE A 237 -12.39 2.29 -10.77
#